data_AF-A0A2S7QBL2-F1
#
_entry.id   AF-A0A2S7QBL2-F1
#
_cell.length_a   1.000
_cell.length_b   1.000
_cell.length_c   1.000
_cell.angle_alpha   90.00
_cell.angle_beta   90.00
_cell.angle_gamma   90.00
#
_symmetry.space_group_name_H-M   'P 1'
#
loop_
_entity.id
_entity.type
_entity.pdbx_description
1 polymer ?
#
loop_
_entity_poly.entity_id
_entity_poly.type
_entity_poly.pdbx_seq_one_letter_code
_entity_poly.pdbx_strand_id
1 'polypeptide(L)'
;MDFITAEKGAQPTLSETEPPHHHLPPTSTSSPLLTYDQLPSWHQDSPLIHTSYRPISYSIPLSLRSCFHMHNETLNIHTHSLPFLISLFFTAFIFYLLPKHYPSASRADKAVFSLWFALSATCLGLSAGYHTLMNHSQRVASVWLRLDFVGIVLMILGDFASGIYVAFYCEGRERWGYWGMH
;
A
#
# COMPACT_ATOMS: atom_id res chain seq x y z
N MET A 1 66.74 14.60 -22.42
CA MET A 1 65.62 14.34 -21.50
C MET A 1 64.54 15.38 -21.81
N ASP A 2 64.01 15.43 -23.04
CA ASP A 2 63.06 14.48 -23.63
C ASP A 2 61.83 14.32 -22.72
N PHE A 3 60.56 14.50 -23.11
CA PHE A 3 59.85 14.91 -24.32
C PHE A 3 58.35 14.88 -23.86
N ILE A 4 57.46 15.67 -24.49
CA ILE A 4 56.01 15.37 -24.68
C ILE A 4 55.08 15.60 -23.46
N THR A 5 54.55 16.82 -23.31
CA THR A 5 53.23 17.35 -23.77
C THR A 5 52.03 17.04 -22.89
N ALA A 6 51.37 18.14 -22.51
CA ALA A 6 50.05 18.21 -21.91
C ALA A 6 49.00 17.55 -22.82
N GLU A 7 48.29 16.57 -22.29
CA GLU A 7 47.07 16.06 -22.89
C GLU A 7 45.86 16.75 -22.23
N LYS A 8 45.32 17.75 -22.92
CA LYS A 8 43.94 18.20 -22.75
C LYS A 8 43.03 17.04 -23.18
N GLY A 9 42.68 16.19 -22.23
CA GLY A 9 41.71 15.12 -22.41
C GLY A 9 40.31 15.70 -22.61
N ALA A 10 39.73 15.40 -23.77
CA ALA A 10 38.44 15.87 -24.23
C ALA A 10 37.29 15.56 -23.26
N GLN A 11 36.42 16.55 -23.11
CA GLN A 11 35.09 16.41 -22.53
C GLN A 11 34.29 15.39 -23.35
N PRO A 12 33.80 14.27 -22.78
CA PRO A 12 32.92 13.38 -23.52
C PRO A 12 31.63 14.16 -23.76
N THR A 13 31.35 14.44 -25.02
CA THR A 13 30.03 14.84 -25.50
C THR A 13 29.04 13.81 -24.97
N LEU A 14 28.21 14.22 -24.01
CA LEU A 14 26.97 13.52 -23.69
C LEU A 14 26.12 13.57 -24.95
N SER A 15 26.27 12.55 -25.79
CA SER A 15 25.23 12.18 -26.74
C SER A 15 23.98 11.96 -25.91
N GLU A 16 23.02 12.89 -26.00
CA GLU A 16 21.62 12.61 -25.69
C GLU A 16 21.18 11.46 -26.61
N THR A 17 21.49 10.22 -26.24
CA THR A 17 20.72 9.08 -26.71
C THR A 17 19.39 9.18 -26.00
N GLU A 18 18.47 9.87 -26.66
CA GLU A 18 17.03 9.74 -26.48
C GLU A 18 16.69 8.27 -26.20
N PRO A 19 15.90 7.96 -25.15
CA PRO A 19 15.52 6.57 -24.89
C PRO A 19 14.83 6.02 -26.13
N PRO A 20 15.03 4.73 -26.47
CA PRO A 20 14.45 4.16 -27.67
C PRO A 20 12.94 4.38 -27.62
N HIS A 21 12.44 5.16 -28.59
CA HIS A 21 11.01 5.28 -28.88
C HIS A 21 10.51 3.88 -29.22
N HIS A 22 10.04 3.15 -28.21
CA HIS A 22 9.23 1.97 -28.44
C HIS A 22 7.96 2.45 -29.12
N HIS A 23 7.95 2.37 -30.45
CA HIS A 23 6.75 2.49 -31.27
C HIS A 23 5.75 1.45 -30.76
N LEU A 24 4.84 1.89 -29.90
CA LEU A 24 3.69 1.09 -29.52
C LEU A 24 2.79 1.00 -30.76
N PRO A 25 2.52 -0.19 -31.31
CA PRO A 25 1.57 -0.34 -32.39
C PRO A 25 0.16 0.06 -31.89
N PRO A 26 -0.68 0.63 -32.75
CA PRO A 26 -1.98 1.12 -32.32
C PRO A 26 -2.97 -0.04 -32.08
N THR A 27 -3.66 0.06 -30.95
CA THR A 27 -5.01 -0.44 -30.65
C THR A 27 -5.28 -1.95 -30.80
N SER A 28 -4.99 -2.70 -29.73
CA SER A 28 -5.89 -3.73 -29.21
C SER A 28 -6.04 -3.55 -27.69
N THR A 29 -7.25 -3.73 -27.18
CA THR A 29 -7.75 -3.20 -25.89
C THR A 29 -7.28 -3.93 -24.62
N SER A 30 -6.20 -4.70 -24.67
CA SER A 30 -5.50 -5.20 -23.49
C SER A 30 -4.01 -5.31 -23.78
N SER A 31 -3.18 -4.47 -23.16
CA SER A 31 -1.74 -4.73 -23.13
C SER A 31 -1.52 -6.11 -22.50
N PRO A 32 -0.76 -7.02 -23.14
CA PRO A 32 -0.53 -8.36 -22.62
C PRO A 32 0.17 -8.29 -21.26
N LEU A 33 -0.12 -9.26 -20.37
CA LEU A 33 0.59 -9.40 -19.10
C LEU A 33 2.07 -9.73 -19.37
N LEU A 34 2.93 -9.27 -18.48
CA LEU A 34 4.38 -9.35 -18.59
C LEU A 34 4.97 -10.54 -17.82
N THR A 35 6.14 -10.98 -18.26
CA THR A 35 7.04 -11.87 -17.49
C THR A 35 7.92 -11.06 -16.54
N TYR A 36 8.50 -11.72 -15.53
CA TYR A 36 9.39 -11.08 -14.54
C TYR A 36 10.53 -10.29 -15.19
N ASP A 37 11.18 -10.87 -16.20
CA ASP A 37 12.33 -10.26 -16.87
C ASP A 37 11.96 -9.03 -17.72
N GLN A 38 10.67 -8.84 -18.04
CA GLN A 38 10.16 -7.68 -18.76
C GLN A 38 9.84 -6.50 -17.82
N LEU A 39 9.83 -6.72 -16.51
CA LEU A 39 9.57 -5.68 -15.53
C LEU A 39 10.77 -4.74 -15.39
N PRO A 40 10.54 -3.45 -15.10
CA PRO A 40 11.61 -2.58 -14.65
C PRO A 40 12.15 -3.07 -13.30
N SER A 41 13.43 -2.83 -13.04
CA SER A 41 14.13 -3.33 -11.85
C SER A 41 13.47 -2.94 -10.52
N TRP A 42 12.80 -1.79 -10.45
CA TRP A 42 12.08 -1.34 -9.25
C TRP A 42 10.78 -2.11 -8.97
N HIS A 43 10.27 -2.90 -9.92
CA HIS A 43 9.03 -3.67 -9.81
C HIS A 43 9.28 -5.19 -9.80
N GLN A 44 10.55 -5.61 -9.75
CA GLN A 44 10.98 -7.01 -9.74
C GLN A 44 10.97 -7.61 -8.32
N ASP A 45 9.82 -7.57 -7.66
CA ASP A 45 9.70 -7.83 -6.21
C ASP A 45 10.04 -9.27 -5.79
N SER A 46 9.65 -10.27 -6.59
CA SER A 46 9.87 -11.69 -6.29
C SER A 46 10.26 -12.48 -7.54
N PRO A 47 11.49 -13.03 -7.62
CA PRO A 47 11.93 -13.82 -8.77
C PRO A 47 11.23 -15.17 -8.90
N LEU A 48 10.45 -15.58 -7.89
CA LEU A 48 9.66 -16.81 -7.90
C LEU A 48 8.36 -16.68 -8.69
N ILE A 49 7.90 -15.46 -8.94
CA ILE A 49 6.71 -15.19 -9.75
C ILE A 49 7.21 -14.86 -11.15
N HIS A 50 7.03 -15.79 -12.09
CA HIS A 50 7.63 -15.67 -13.42
C HIS A 50 6.78 -14.87 -14.42
N THR A 51 5.47 -14.78 -14.23
CA THR A 51 4.52 -14.24 -15.23
C THR A 51 3.34 -13.51 -14.60
N SER A 52 2.43 -13.03 -15.45
CA SER A 52 1.13 -12.44 -15.07
C SER A 52 1.22 -11.06 -14.44
N TYR A 53 2.31 -10.33 -14.71
CA TYR A 53 2.47 -8.97 -14.23
C TYR A 53 1.72 -7.96 -15.08
N ARG A 54 1.20 -6.91 -14.45
CA ARG A 54 0.58 -5.80 -15.16
C ARG A 54 1.66 -4.90 -15.78
N PRO A 55 1.46 -4.41 -17.01
CA PRO A 55 2.29 -3.34 -17.55
C PRO A 55 2.21 -2.07 -16.70
N ILE A 56 3.26 -1.25 -16.79
CA ILE A 56 3.30 0.06 -16.14
C ILE A 56 2.25 0.97 -16.79
N SER A 57 1.26 1.40 -16.02
CA SER A 57 0.06 2.05 -16.54
C SER A 57 0.20 3.56 -16.72
N TYR A 58 1.01 4.22 -15.88
CA TYR A 58 1.02 5.68 -15.68
C TYR A 58 -0.38 6.31 -15.56
N SER A 59 -1.37 5.52 -15.14
CA SER A 59 -2.79 5.88 -15.21
C SER A 59 -3.57 5.22 -14.09
N ILE A 60 -4.02 6.03 -13.13
CA ILE A 60 -4.86 5.58 -12.01
C ILE A 60 -6.14 4.88 -12.50
N PRO A 61 -6.91 5.41 -13.48
CA PRO A 61 -8.10 4.72 -13.98
C PRO A 61 -7.80 3.35 -14.58
N LEU A 62 -6.67 3.19 -15.28
CA LEU A 62 -6.28 1.90 -15.86
C LEU A 62 -5.89 0.90 -14.76
N SER A 63 -5.17 1.35 -13.73
CA SER A 63 -4.87 0.53 -12.54
C SER A 63 -6.14 0.11 -11.80
N LEU A 64 -7.12 1.01 -11.62
CA LEU A 64 -8.42 0.68 -10.99
C LEU A 64 -9.21 -0.33 -11.83
N ARG A 65 -9.25 -0.17 -13.16
CA ARG A 65 -9.94 -1.12 -14.05
C ARG A 65 -9.31 -2.52 -14.01
N SER A 66 -8.01 -2.61 -13.72
CA SER A 66 -7.32 -3.90 -13.65
C SER A 66 -7.80 -4.79 -12.49
N CYS A 67 -8.43 -4.24 -11.44
CA CYS A 67 -9.00 -5.02 -10.33
C CYS A 67 -10.03 -6.06 -10.77
N PHE A 68 -10.63 -5.89 -11.95
CA PHE A 68 -11.60 -6.82 -12.54
C PHE A 68 -10.98 -7.77 -13.58
N HIS A 69 -9.65 -7.85 -13.65
CA HIS A 69 -8.91 -8.73 -14.55
C HIS A 69 -7.96 -9.63 -13.74
N MET A 70 -7.59 -10.78 -14.30
CA MET A 70 -6.68 -11.73 -13.65
C MET A 70 -5.22 -11.33 -13.88
N HIS A 71 -4.44 -11.25 -12.82
CA HIS A 71 -3.00 -10.98 -12.80
C HIS A 71 -2.41 -11.43 -11.45
N ASN A 72 -1.09 -11.33 -11.29
CA ASN A 72 -0.36 -11.78 -10.10
C ASN A 72 -0.82 -11.09 -8.78
N GLU A 73 -1.38 -9.89 -8.88
CA GLU A 73 -1.91 -9.10 -7.73
C GLU A 73 -3.42 -9.26 -7.48
N THR A 74 -4.15 -10.05 -8.28
CA THR A 74 -5.62 -10.14 -8.15
C THR A 74 -6.04 -10.59 -6.76
N LEU A 75 -5.41 -11.64 -6.22
CA LEU A 75 -5.74 -12.10 -4.87
C LEU A 75 -5.42 -11.04 -3.82
N ASN A 76 -4.25 -10.42 -3.87
CA ASN A 76 -3.86 -9.36 -2.92
C ASN A 76 -4.85 -8.19 -2.93
N ILE A 77 -5.35 -7.78 -4.09
CA ILE A 77 -6.38 -6.73 -4.18
C ILE A 77 -7.66 -7.19 -3.49
N HIS A 78 -8.18 -8.37 -3.81
CA HIS A 78 -9.50 -8.81 -3.33
C HIS A 78 -9.50 -9.24 -1.87
N THR A 79 -8.41 -9.86 -1.38
CA THR A 79 -8.28 -10.27 0.03
C THR A 79 -8.20 -9.07 0.97
N HIS A 80 -7.76 -7.90 0.49
CA HIS A 80 -7.77 -6.66 1.29
C HIS A 80 -9.01 -5.80 1.04
N SER A 81 -9.52 -5.73 -0.21
CA SER A 81 -10.68 -4.91 -0.58
C SER A 81 -11.98 -5.39 0.05
N LEU A 82 -12.23 -6.71 0.08
CA LEU A 82 -13.46 -7.24 0.66
C LEU A 82 -13.54 -6.97 2.17
N PRO A 83 -12.52 -7.30 2.99
CA PRO A 83 -12.50 -6.92 4.39
C PRO A 83 -12.54 -5.41 4.60
N PHE A 84 -11.91 -4.60 3.73
CA PHE A 84 -12.00 -3.15 3.82
C PHE A 84 -13.44 -2.65 3.78
N LEU A 85 -14.25 -3.11 2.81
CA LEU A 85 -15.65 -2.73 2.69
C LEU A 85 -16.48 -3.20 3.90
N ILE A 86 -16.20 -4.41 4.38
CA ILE A 86 -16.85 -4.97 5.58
C ILE A 86 -16.52 -4.11 6.82
N SER A 87 -15.24 -3.82 7.06
CA SER A 87 -14.79 -2.98 8.17
C SER A 87 -15.32 -1.55 8.07
N LEU A 88 -15.43 -0.98 6.87
CA LEU A 88 -16.02 0.34 6.66
C LEU A 88 -17.51 0.35 7.03
N PHE A 89 -18.27 -0.66 6.60
CA PHE A 89 -19.67 -0.85 6.99
C PHE A 89 -19.79 -0.97 8.52
N PHE A 90 -18.99 -1.84 9.14
CA PHE A 90 -19.03 -2.02 10.60
C PHE A 90 -18.58 -0.78 11.36
N THR A 91 -17.64 -0.01 10.85
CA THR A 91 -17.24 1.28 11.45
C THR A 91 -18.44 2.22 11.54
N ALA A 92 -19.17 2.41 10.44
CA ALA A 92 -20.36 3.27 10.41
C ALA A 92 -21.48 2.71 11.29
N PHE A 93 -21.70 1.39 11.23
CA PHE A 93 -22.72 0.69 12.01
C PHE A 93 -22.48 0.82 13.52
N ILE A 94 -21.24 0.56 13.97
CA ILE A 94 -20.83 0.64 15.37
C ILE A 94 -20.89 2.09 15.87
N PHE A 95 -20.44 3.05 15.06
CA PHE A 95 -20.51 4.48 15.41
C PHE A 95 -21.97 4.95 15.63
N TYR A 96 -22.91 4.45 14.83
CA TYR A 96 -24.33 4.76 14.97
C TYR A 96 -25.02 4.00 16.11
N LEU A 97 -24.77 2.69 16.24
CA LEU A 97 -25.52 1.84 17.16
C LEU A 97 -25.00 1.87 18.61
N LEU A 98 -23.69 1.99 18.84
CA LEU A 98 -23.14 1.97 20.20
C LEU A 98 -23.78 3.02 21.11
N PRO A 99 -23.89 4.31 20.72
CA PRO A 99 -24.52 5.32 21.57
C PRO A 99 -26.01 5.04 21.81
N LYS A 100 -26.70 4.45 20.83
CA LYS A 100 -28.15 4.20 20.86
C LYS A 100 -28.51 3.01 21.74
N HIS A 101 -27.79 1.91 21.61
CA HIS A 101 -28.08 0.67 22.35
C HIS A 101 -27.37 0.60 23.70
N TYR A 102 -26.25 1.30 23.87
CA TYR A 102 -25.49 1.33 25.11
C TYR A 102 -25.28 2.79 25.58
N PRO A 103 -26.36 3.50 25.95
CA PRO A 103 -26.26 4.90 26.39
C PRO A 103 -25.36 5.03 27.63
N SER A 104 -25.44 4.06 28.56
CA SER A 104 -24.66 4.03 29.80
C SER A 104 -23.19 3.67 29.63
N ALA A 105 -22.77 3.15 28.46
CA ALA A 105 -21.36 2.84 28.23
C ALA A 105 -20.51 4.12 28.18
N SER A 106 -19.29 4.03 28.70
CA SER A 106 -18.41 5.18 28.79
C SER A 106 -17.99 5.67 27.41
N ARG A 107 -17.52 6.91 27.33
CA ARG A 107 -16.95 7.46 26.09
C ARG A 107 -15.73 6.66 25.63
N ALA A 108 -14.95 6.14 26.57
CA ALA A 108 -13.77 5.35 26.29
C ALA A 108 -14.14 4.00 25.65
N ASP A 109 -15.17 3.31 26.17
CA ASP A 109 -15.66 2.05 25.57
C ASP A 109 -16.05 2.28 24.11
N LYS A 110 -16.87 3.29 23.87
CA LYS A 110 -17.35 3.63 22.54
C LYS A 110 -16.18 3.98 21.60
N ALA A 111 -15.23 4.77 22.09
CA ALA A 111 -14.06 5.17 21.32
C ALA A 111 -13.15 3.98 20.97
N VAL A 112 -12.88 3.08 21.92
CA VAL A 112 -12.00 1.93 21.70
C VAL A 112 -12.54 1.01 20.62
N PHE A 113 -13.83 0.66 20.69
CA PHE A 113 -14.46 -0.18 19.65
C PHE A 113 -14.54 0.54 18.31
N SER A 114 -14.95 1.81 18.26
CA SER A 114 -15.02 2.57 17.01
C SER A 114 -13.65 2.76 16.36
N LEU A 115 -12.62 3.04 17.16
CA LEU A 115 -11.26 3.25 16.66
C LEU A 115 -10.67 1.96 16.11
N TRP A 116 -10.92 0.81 16.75
CA TRP A 116 -10.43 -0.48 16.26
C TRP A 116 -10.94 -0.80 14.85
N PHE A 117 -12.25 -0.65 14.60
CA PHE A 117 -12.81 -0.85 13.25
C PHE A 117 -12.31 0.19 12.24
N ALA A 118 -12.13 1.45 12.66
CA ALA A 118 -11.61 2.50 11.79
C ALA A 118 -10.14 2.26 11.39
N LEU A 119 -9.29 1.83 12.33
CA LEU A 119 -7.91 1.43 12.07
C LEU A 119 -7.85 0.21 11.16
N SER A 120 -8.75 -0.76 11.37
CA SER A 120 -8.90 -1.92 10.51
C SER A 120 -9.21 -1.55 9.07
N ALA A 121 -10.24 -0.72 8.86
CA ALA A 121 -10.60 -0.21 7.55
C ALA A 121 -9.45 0.58 6.91
N THR A 122 -8.74 1.39 7.70
CA THR A 122 -7.60 2.17 7.20
C THR A 122 -6.48 1.26 6.72
N CYS A 123 -6.05 0.27 7.52
CA CYS A 123 -5.00 -0.67 7.15
C CYS A 123 -5.35 -1.45 5.87
N LEU A 124 -6.55 -2.02 5.82
CA LEU A 124 -7.01 -2.81 4.68
C LEU A 124 -7.16 -1.95 3.41
N GLY A 125 -7.66 -0.73 3.54
CA GLY A 125 -7.81 0.21 2.43
C GLY A 125 -6.47 0.70 1.87
N LEU A 126 -5.49 0.96 2.73
CA LEU A 126 -4.13 1.33 2.30
C LEU A 126 -3.46 0.18 1.55
N SER A 127 -3.60 -1.05 2.04
CA SER A 127 -3.07 -2.24 1.38
C SER A 127 -3.74 -2.53 0.03
N ALA A 128 -5.08 -2.48 -0.03
CA ALA A 128 -5.83 -2.61 -1.28
C ALA A 128 -5.44 -1.52 -2.29
N GLY A 129 -5.23 -0.30 -1.82
CA GLY A 129 -4.73 0.81 -2.63
C GLY A 129 -3.32 0.57 -3.18
N TYR A 130 -2.40 0.06 -2.37
CA TYR A 130 -1.06 -0.31 -2.80
C TYR A 130 -1.08 -1.37 -3.91
N HIS A 131 -1.71 -2.51 -3.65
CA HIS A 131 -1.80 -3.60 -4.64
C HIS A 131 -2.54 -3.16 -5.90
N THR A 132 -3.50 -2.23 -5.81
CA THR A 132 -4.15 -1.66 -7.00
C THR A 132 -3.20 -0.76 -7.81
N LEU A 133 -2.46 0.12 -7.14
CA LEU A 133 -1.70 1.22 -7.76
C LEU A 133 -0.21 0.95 -7.96
N MET A 134 0.30 -0.20 -7.53
CA MET A 134 1.73 -0.53 -7.66
C MET A 134 2.23 -0.57 -9.11
N ASN A 135 1.35 -0.81 -10.09
CA ASN A 135 1.73 -0.78 -11.50
C ASN A 135 1.67 0.63 -12.12
N HIS A 136 1.43 1.70 -11.36
CA HIS A 136 1.27 3.05 -11.92
C HIS A 136 2.61 3.66 -12.38
N SER A 137 3.50 3.95 -11.43
CA SER A 137 4.84 4.47 -11.66
C SER A 137 5.65 4.25 -10.39
N GLN A 138 6.99 4.21 -10.50
CA GLN A 138 7.87 3.94 -9.36
C GLN A 138 7.58 4.84 -8.15
N ARG A 139 7.31 6.13 -8.38
CA ARG A 139 6.99 7.09 -7.32
C ARG A 139 5.66 6.74 -6.63
N VAL A 140 4.61 6.46 -7.39
CA VAL A 140 3.29 6.13 -6.83
C VAL A 140 3.36 4.82 -6.06
N ALA A 141 3.98 3.78 -6.66
CA ALA A 141 4.19 2.49 -6.00
C ALA A 141 4.94 2.65 -4.67
N SER A 142 6.04 3.41 -4.65
CA SER A 142 6.83 3.64 -3.44
C SER A 142 6.07 4.39 -2.35
N VAL A 143 5.25 5.39 -2.71
CA VAL A 143 4.44 6.14 -1.74
C VAL A 143 3.36 5.23 -1.15
N TRP A 144 2.64 4.51 -1.98
CA TRP A 144 1.59 3.60 -1.51
C TRP A 144 2.12 2.44 -0.69
N LEU A 145 3.30 1.91 -1.02
CA LEU A 145 3.98 0.89 -0.21
C LEU A 145 4.27 1.41 1.20
N ARG A 146 4.76 2.65 1.32
CA ARG A 146 5.00 3.28 2.63
C ARG A 146 3.70 3.48 3.41
N LEU A 147 2.63 3.89 2.73
CA LEU A 147 1.32 4.06 3.36
C LEU A 147 0.77 2.71 3.85
N ASP A 148 0.92 1.64 3.07
CA ASP A 148 0.53 0.30 3.48
C ASP A 148 1.26 -0.14 4.77
N PHE A 149 2.59 0.06 4.82
CA PHE A 149 3.37 -0.17 6.04
C PHE A 149 2.90 0.68 7.23
N VAL A 150 2.57 1.96 7.01
CA VAL A 150 2.00 2.83 8.05
C VAL A 150 0.66 2.26 8.53
N GLY A 151 -0.18 1.76 7.63
CA GLY A 151 -1.44 1.10 7.97
C GLY A 151 -1.25 -0.07 8.93
N ILE A 152 -0.28 -0.94 8.64
CA ILE A 152 0.07 -2.08 9.50
C ILE A 152 0.51 -1.60 10.89
N VAL A 153 1.40 -0.62 10.96
CA VAL A 153 1.88 -0.07 12.24
C VAL A 153 0.74 0.53 13.05
N LEU A 154 -0.14 1.32 12.43
CA LEU A 154 -1.28 1.93 13.10
C LEU A 154 -2.27 0.87 13.62
N MET A 155 -2.51 -0.19 12.85
CA MET A 155 -3.35 -1.30 13.29
C MET A 155 -2.75 -2.01 14.50
N ILE A 156 -1.46 -2.36 14.46
CA ILE A 156 -0.77 -3.03 15.57
C ILE A 156 -0.84 -2.19 16.85
N LEU A 157 -0.56 -0.88 16.75
CA LEU A 157 -0.66 0.03 17.90
C LEU A 157 -2.11 0.12 18.41
N GLY A 158 -3.10 0.12 17.51
CA GLY A 158 -4.51 0.07 17.86
C GLY A 158 -4.92 -1.20 18.58
N ASP A 159 -4.42 -2.36 18.13
CA ASP A 159 -4.66 -3.67 18.74
C ASP A 159 -4.09 -3.72 20.15
N PHE A 160 -2.87 -3.24 20.36
CA PHE A 160 -2.31 -3.13 21.71
C PHE A 160 -3.08 -2.15 22.57
N ALA A 161 -3.39 -0.95 22.06
CA ALA A 161 -4.13 0.07 22.81
C ALA A 161 -5.50 -0.46 23.27
N SER A 162 -6.27 -1.03 22.35
CA SER A 162 -7.60 -1.59 22.62
C SER A 162 -7.56 -2.87 23.45
N GLY A 163 -6.62 -3.79 23.16
CA GLY A 163 -6.42 -5.02 23.91
C GLY A 163 -6.06 -4.77 25.37
N ILE A 164 -5.12 -3.85 25.64
CA ILE A 164 -4.75 -3.45 27.00
C ILE A 164 -5.94 -2.79 27.71
N TYR A 165 -6.72 -1.94 27.01
CA TYR A 165 -7.92 -1.33 27.60
C TYR A 165 -8.92 -2.37 28.10
N VAL A 166 -9.18 -3.39 27.29
CA VAL A 166 -10.14 -4.44 27.63
C VAL A 166 -9.57 -5.41 28.67
N ALA A 167 -8.30 -5.78 28.56
CA ALA A 167 -7.65 -6.72 29.47
C ALA A 167 -7.49 -6.17 30.90
N PHE A 168 -7.22 -4.87 31.03
CA PHE A 168 -7.03 -4.17 32.31
C PHE A 168 -8.15 -3.14 32.53
N TYR A 169 -9.39 -3.54 32.24
CA TYR A 169 -10.54 -2.65 32.26
C TYR A 169 -10.75 -1.99 33.63
N CYS A 170 -10.58 -2.77 34.70
CA CYS A 170 -10.71 -2.32 36.09
C CYS A 170 -9.36 -1.88 36.70
N GLU A 171 -8.26 -2.33 36.12
CA GLU A 171 -6.88 -2.20 36.61
C GLU A 171 -6.19 -1.00 35.96
N GLY A 172 -6.61 0.20 36.35
CA GLY A 172 -6.15 1.44 35.70
C GLY A 172 -4.65 1.67 35.78
N ARG A 173 -3.98 1.26 36.86
CA ARG A 173 -2.52 1.46 37.03
C ARG A 173 -1.75 0.60 36.04
N GLU A 174 -2.16 -0.64 35.89
CA GLU A 174 -1.59 -1.64 35.00
C GLU A 174 -1.78 -1.18 33.54
N ARG A 175 -2.99 -0.71 33.18
CA ARG A 175 -3.29 -0.12 31.87
C ARG A 175 -2.36 1.04 31.51
N TRP A 176 -2.20 2.03 32.40
CA TRP A 176 -1.30 3.17 32.16
C TRP A 176 0.17 2.74 32.09
N GLY A 177 0.56 1.76 32.91
CA GLY A 177 1.90 1.17 32.86
C GLY A 177 2.21 0.57 31.50
N TYR A 178 1.33 -0.26 30.95
CA TYR A 178 1.54 -0.88 29.63
C TYR A 178 1.50 0.12 28.48
N TRP A 179 0.59 1.09 28.50
CA TRP A 179 0.56 2.14 27.47
C TRP A 179 1.79 3.05 27.48
N GLY A 180 2.41 3.27 28.64
CA GLY A 180 3.60 4.11 28.79
C GLY A 180 4.94 3.42 28.51
N MET A 181 4.97 2.13 28.20
CA MET A 181 6.20 1.38 27.89
C MET A 181 6.65 1.50 26.42
N HIS A 182 6.06 2.41 25.64
CA HIS A 182 6.36 2.69 24.23
C HIS A 182 6.66 4.17 24.00
#